data_AF-A0A9E3TSI5-F1
#
_entry.id   AF-A0A9E3TSI5-F1
#
_cell.length_a   1.000
_cell.length_b   1.000
_cell.length_c   1.000
_cell.angle_alpha   90.00
_cell.angle_beta   90.00
_cell.angle_gamma   90.00
#
_symmetry.space_group_name_H-M   'P 1'
#
loop_
_entity.id
_entity.type
_entity.pdbx_description
1 polymer ?
#
loop_
_entity_poly.entity_id
_entity_poly.type
_entity_poly.pdbx_seq_one_letter_code
_entity_poly.pdbx_strand_id
1 'polypeptide(L)'
;MGLTITEKEHWKDRIARRIDKRIETIFAEEPNLQDRIQREARQRALSSLGLSDQQTELDEIEKQKKALDEREQEINKAMLARVRGVPVSDIDEYIAYRYDNEISNAVTRRQAVHEDELLAENERGQEIVRLRQEKEELLDTVWLATSGAQIKELWSKVAELLSDQQTQLQRDALAIKPEPDA
;
A
#
# COMPACT_ATOMS: atom_id res chain seq x y z
N MET A 1 17.91 -75.17 -18.66
CA MET A 1 18.29 -73.83 -19.16
C MET A 1 17.57 -72.80 -18.32
N GLY A 2 18.30 -71.85 -17.75
CA GLY A 2 17.72 -70.79 -16.92
C GLY A 2 17.27 -69.60 -17.77
N LEU A 3 16.30 -68.83 -17.26
CA LEU A 3 15.85 -67.57 -17.86
C LEU A 3 17.04 -66.64 -18.07
N THR A 4 17.11 -66.03 -19.24
CA THR A 4 18.06 -64.96 -19.54
C THR A 4 17.75 -63.73 -18.68
N ILE A 5 18.73 -62.85 -18.50
CA ILE A 5 18.57 -61.63 -17.68
C ILE A 5 17.41 -60.77 -18.23
N THR A 6 17.29 -60.66 -19.55
CA THR A 6 16.21 -59.92 -20.22
C THR A 6 14.83 -60.49 -19.93
N GLU A 7 14.69 -61.82 -19.91
CA GLU A 7 13.42 -62.46 -19.56
C GLU A 7 13.09 -62.27 -18.08
N LYS A 8 14.09 -62.30 -17.19
CA LYS A 8 13.88 -62.01 -15.77
C LYS A 8 13.41 -60.58 -15.53
N GLU A 9 14.00 -59.61 -16.21
CA GLU A 9 13.57 -58.19 -16.16
C GLU A 9 12.14 -58.03 -16.69
N HIS A 10 11.81 -58.65 -17.81
CA HIS A 10 10.44 -58.63 -18.36
C HIS A 10 9.40 -59.18 -17.37
N TRP A 11 9.70 -60.30 -16.72
CA TRP A 11 8.83 -60.87 -15.71
C TRP A 11 8.75 -60.01 -14.44
N LYS A 12 9.85 -59.39 -14.01
CA LYS A 12 9.88 -58.43 -12.89
C LYS A 12 8.93 -57.27 -13.14
N ASP A 13 9.03 -56.62 -14.29
CA ASP A 13 8.19 -55.47 -14.64
C ASP A 13 6.71 -55.85 -14.73
N ARG A 14 6.41 -57.01 -15.30
CA ARG A 14 5.05 -57.50 -15.44
C ARG A 14 4.42 -57.86 -14.10
N ILE A 15 5.20 -58.41 -13.17
CA ILE A 15 4.78 -58.69 -11.80
C ILE A 15 4.59 -57.38 -11.03
N ALA A 16 5.53 -56.43 -11.14
CA ALA A 16 5.44 -55.11 -10.51
C ALA A 16 4.14 -54.38 -10.90
N ARG A 17 3.84 -54.28 -12.20
CA ARG A 17 2.59 -53.65 -12.67
C ARG A 17 1.32 -54.30 -12.12
N ARG A 18 1.34 -55.62 -11.92
CA ARG A 18 0.20 -56.33 -11.30
C ARG A 18 0.05 -56.00 -9.83
N ILE A 19 1.17 -55.86 -9.12
CA ILE A 19 1.20 -55.42 -7.72
C ILE A 19 0.70 -53.98 -7.63
N ASP A 20 1.21 -53.07 -8.46
CA ASP A 20 0.80 -51.67 -8.48
C ASP A 20 -0.70 -51.52 -8.71
N LYS A 21 -1.25 -52.23 -9.70
CA LYS A 21 -2.69 -52.22 -9.97
C LYS A 21 -3.52 -52.71 -8.78
N ARG A 22 -3.01 -53.68 -8.01
CA ARG A 22 -3.70 -54.14 -6.80
C ARG A 22 -3.61 -53.11 -5.67
N ILE A 23 -2.46 -52.45 -5.51
CA ILE A 23 -2.27 -51.34 -4.56
C ILE A 23 -3.23 -50.19 -4.88
N GLU A 24 -3.33 -49.79 -6.14
CA GLU A 24 -4.29 -48.77 -6.60
C GLU A 24 -5.74 -49.15 -6.29
N THR A 25 -6.10 -50.42 -6.50
CA THR A 25 -7.44 -50.91 -6.18
C THR A 25 -7.73 -50.81 -4.69
N ILE A 26 -6.75 -51.16 -3.84
CA ILE A 26 -6.87 -51.05 -2.37
C ILE A 26 -7.06 -49.58 -1.95
N PHE A 27 -6.31 -48.64 -2.54
CA PHE A 27 -6.51 -47.21 -2.27
C PHE A 27 -7.83 -46.66 -2.82
N ALA A 28 -8.34 -47.21 -3.92
CA ALA A 28 -9.65 -46.84 -4.45
C ALA A 28 -10.82 -47.37 -3.59
N GLU A 29 -10.65 -48.54 -2.95
CA GLU A 29 -11.60 -49.12 -1.99
C GLU A 29 -11.67 -48.29 -0.68
N GLU A 30 -10.58 -47.61 -0.30
CA GLU A 30 -10.53 -46.69 0.85
C GLU A 30 -9.91 -45.32 0.49
N PRO A 31 -10.70 -44.38 -0.06
CA PRO A 31 -10.18 -43.11 -0.60
C PRO A 31 -9.40 -42.23 0.39
N ASN A 32 -9.66 -42.38 1.69
CA ASN A 32 -9.00 -41.60 2.75
C ASN A 32 -7.81 -42.33 3.41
N LEU A 33 -7.54 -43.58 3.04
CA LEU A 33 -6.50 -44.39 3.68
C LEU A 33 -5.10 -43.80 3.43
N GLN A 34 -4.84 -43.38 2.19
CA GLN A 34 -3.56 -42.80 1.79
C GLN A 34 -3.28 -41.50 2.56
N ASP A 35 -4.24 -40.57 2.56
CA ASP A 35 -4.13 -39.30 3.27
C ASP A 35 -3.93 -39.49 4.78
N ARG A 36 -4.67 -40.43 5.38
CA ARG A 36 -4.55 -40.75 6.80
C ARG A 36 -3.15 -41.30 7.12
N ILE A 37 -2.67 -42.27 6.35
CA ILE A 37 -1.32 -42.85 6.55
C ILE A 37 -0.25 -41.77 6.38
N GLN A 38 -0.37 -40.89 5.38
CA GLN A 38 0.59 -39.81 5.19
C GLN A 38 0.62 -38.83 6.38
N ARG A 39 -0.55 -38.44 6.90
CA ARG A 39 -0.65 -37.57 8.08
C ARG A 39 -0.04 -38.24 9.32
N GLU A 40 -0.38 -39.49 9.57
CA GLU A 40 0.17 -40.27 10.69
C GLU A 40 1.69 -40.44 10.57
N ALA A 41 2.20 -40.75 9.37
CA ALA A 41 3.63 -40.88 9.11
C ALA A 41 4.38 -39.56 9.35
N ARG A 42 3.82 -38.43 8.88
CA ARG A 42 4.37 -37.09 9.15
C ARG A 42 4.41 -36.79 10.64
N GLN A 43 3.32 -37.06 11.37
CA GLN A 43 3.26 -36.83 12.80
C GLN A 43 4.31 -37.66 13.55
N ARG A 44 4.45 -38.95 13.20
CA ARG A 44 5.49 -39.81 13.78
C ARG A 44 6.90 -39.32 13.47
N ALA A 45 7.14 -38.83 12.24
CA ALA A 45 8.42 -38.25 11.87
C ALA A 45 8.75 -37.01 12.73
N LEU A 46 7.80 -36.08 12.85
CA LEU A 46 7.93 -34.89 13.71
C LEU A 46 8.22 -35.27 15.16
N SER A 47 7.54 -36.28 15.71
CA SER A 47 7.81 -36.77 17.07
C SER A 47 9.18 -37.43 17.19
N SER A 48 9.59 -38.27 16.23
CA SER A 48 10.89 -38.94 16.26
C SER A 48 12.08 -37.99 16.15
N LEU A 49 11.88 -36.83 15.51
CA LEU A 49 12.88 -35.77 15.37
C LEU A 49 12.83 -34.77 16.53
N GLY A 50 11.89 -34.89 17.46
CA GLY A 50 11.69 -33.93 18.56
C GLY A 50 11.15 -32.57 18.11
N LEU A 51 10.51 -32.50 16.94
CA LEU A 51 10.02 -31.26 16.32
C LEU A 51 8.53 -30.96 16.59
N SER A 52 7.88 -31.77 17.42
CA SER A 52 6.42 -31.69 17.62
C SER A 52 6.00 -30.35 18.26
N ASP A 53 6.77 -29.86 19.22
CA ASP A 53 6.47 -28.60 19.91
C ASP A 53 6.64 -27.41 18.97
N GLN A 54 7.74 -27.37 18.19
CA GLN A 54 7.99 -26.30 17.21
C GLN A 54 6.96 -26.31 16.07
N GLN A 55 6.53 -27.48 15.59
CA GLN A 55 5.46 -27.54 14.61
C GLN A 55 4.14 -27.03 15.19
N THR A 56 3.82 -27.36 16.44
CA THR A 56 2.61 -26.89 17.11
C THR A 56 2.63 -25.36 17.27
N GLU A 57 3.78 -24.80 17.65
CA GLU A 57 3.96 -23.34 17.73
C GLU A 57 3.80 -22.70 16.35
N LEU A 58 4.37 -23.29 15.30
CA LEU A 58 4.24 -22.78 13.94
C LEU A 58 2.79 -22.79 13.44
N ASP A 59 2.05 -23.88 13.70
CA ASP A 59 0.64 -24.00 13.34
C ASP A 59 -0.21 -22.94 14.08
N GLU A 60 0.14 -22.63 15.33
CA GLU A 60 -0.54 -21.59 16.12
C GLU A 60 -0.21 -20.19 15.58
N ILE A 61 1.04 -19.92 15.24
CA ILE A 61 1.45 -18.67 14.58
C ILE A 61 0.72 -18.48 13.26
N GLU A 62 0.56 -19.53 12.45
CA GLU A 62 -0.18 -19.47 11.19
C GLU A 62 -1.66 -19.13 11.41
N LYS A 63 -2.30 -19.71 12.44
CA LYS A 63 -3.69 -19.34 12.81
C LYS A 63 -3.78 -17.87 13.25
N GLN A 64 -2.85 -17.42 14.08
CA GLN A 64 -2.83 -16.03 14.55
C GLN A 64 -2.62 -15.05 13.39
N LYS A 65 -1.71 -15.38 12.46
CA LYS A 65 -1.51 -14.58 11.24
C LYS A 65 -2.79 -14.46 10.43
N LYS A 66 -3.51 -15.57 10.21
CA LYS A 66 -4.77 -15.55 9.48
C LYS A 66 -5.82 -14.68 10.18
N ALA A 67 -5.96 -14.82 11.50
CA ALA A 67 -6.90 -14.00 12.27
C ALA A 67 -6.55 -12.50 12.25
N LEU A 68 -5.24 -12.17 12.26
CA LEU A 68 -4.78 -10.79 12.13
C LEU A 68 -5.05 -10.22 10.74
N ASP A 69 -4.84 -11.00 9.68
CA ASP A 69 -5.14 -10.60 8.30
C ASP A 69 -6.64 -10.33 8.09
N GLU A 70 -7.51 -11.22 8.57
CA GLU A 70 -8.97 -11.01 8.54
C GLU A 70 -9.35 -9.71 9.28
N ARG A 71 -8.76 -9.48 10.46
CA ARG A 71 -9.02 -8.27 11.25
C ARG A 71 -8.48 -7.00 10.58
N GLU A 72 -7.31 -7.07 9.96
CA GLU A 72 -6.73 -5.96 9.21
C GLU A 72 -7.65 -5.55 8.06
N GLN A 73 -8.20 -6.53 7.32
CA GLN A 73 -9.15 -6.29 6.24
C GLN A 73 -10.43 -5.60 6.75
N GLU A 74 -10.98 -6.05 7.87
CA GLU A 74 -12.15 -5.40 8.50
C GLU A 74 -11.87 -3.94 8.89
N ILE A 75 -10.68 -3.67 9.45
CA ILE A 75 -10.27 -2.32 9.85
C ILE A 75 -10.11 -1.43 8.62
N ASN A 76 -9.40 -1.90 7.59
CA ASN A 76 -9.19 -1.15 6.37
C ASN A 76 -10.51 -0.82 5.66
N LYS A 77 -11.44 -1.78 5.62
CA LYS A 77 -12.80 -1.57 5.11
C LYS A 77 -13.54 -0.49 5.90
N ALA A 78 -13.45 -0.52 7.24
CA ALA A 78 -14.07 0.48 8.10
C ALA A 78 -13.45 1.88 7.94
N MET A 79 -12.12 1.96 7.80
CA MET A 79 -11.42 3.22 7.53
C MET A 79 -11.82 3.82 6.19
N LEU A 80 -11.90 3.00 5.14
CA LEU A 80 -12.31 3.44 3.80
C LEU A 80 -13.75 3.94 3.80
N ALA A 81 -14.66 3.25 4.49
CA ALA A 81 -16.04 3.68 4.68
C ALA A 81 -16.12 5.08 5.32
N ARG A 82 -15.29 5.34 6.35
CA ARG A 82 -15.19 6.65 6.99
C ARG A 82 -14.64 7.73 6.06
N VAL A 83 -13.59 7.42 5.29
CA VAL A 83 -13.00 8.36 4.32
C VAL A 83 -14.01 8.73 3.24
N ARG A 84 -14.83 7.78 2.78
CA ARG A 84 -15.85 7.99 1.76
C ARG A 84 -17.17 8.55 2.30
N GLY A 85 -17.39 8.51 3.61
CA GLY A 85 -18.64 8.95 4.24
C GLY A 85 -19.83 8.01 3.97
N VAL A 86 -19.58 6.71 3.78
CA VAL A 86 -20.59 5.69 3.46
C VAL A 86 -20.64 4.59 4.53
N PRO A 87 -21.74 3.82 4.64
CA PRO A 87 -21.80 2.63 5.47
C PRO A 87 -20.75 1.57 5.09
N VAL A 88 -20.27 0.80 6.06
CA VAL A 88 -19.30 -0.29 5.83
C VAL A 88 -19.86 -1.38 4.91
N SER A 89 -21.19 -1.61 4.93
CA SER A 89 -21.88 -2.56 4.06
C SER A 89 -21.73 -2.24 2.56
N ASP A 90 -21.51 -0.97 2.23
CA ASP A 90 -21.49 -0.48 0.85
C ASP A 90 -20.07 -0.55 0.26
N ILE A 91 -19.09 -0.99 1.06
CA ILE A 91 -17.72 -1.25 0.60
C ILE A 91 -17.63 -2.72 0.15
N ASP A 92 -17.32 -2.90 -1.12
CA ASP A 92 -17.16 -4.22 -1.72
C ASP A 92 -15.91 -4.94 -1.20
N GLU A 93 -16.01 -6.24 -1.00
CA GLU A 93 -14.97 -7.07 -0.35
C GLU A 93 -13.75 -7.26 -1.26
N TYR A 94 -13.99 -7.36 -2.57
CA TYR A 94 -12.94 -7.41 -3.59
C TYR A 94 -12.17 -6.10 -3.72
N ILE A 95 -12.82 -4.99 -3.40
CA ILE A 95 -12.24 -3.65 -3.47
C ILE A 95 -11.28 -3.46 -2.29
N ALA A 96 -11.58 -3.92 -1.07
CA ALA A 96 -10.78 -3.66 0.13
C ALA A 96 -9.27 -4.03 0.03
N TYR A 97 -8.91 -5.05 -0.75
CA TYR A 97 -7.52 -5.53 -0.90
C TYR A 97 -6.53 -4.56 -1.62
N ARG A 98 -7.01 -3.45 -2.21
CA ARG A 98 -6.18 -2.60 -3.11
C ARG A 98 -6.10 -1.11 -2.75
N TYR A 99 -6.54 -0.69 -1.55
CA TYR A 99 -6.87 0.73 -1.27
C TYR A 99 -6.05 1.47 -0.19
N ASP A 100 -4.87 0.98 0.18
CA ASP A 100 -3.93 1.73 1.05
C ASP A 100 -3.70 3.17 0.57
N ASN A 101 -3.73 3.39 -0.74
CA ASN A 101 -3.52 4.69 -1.34
C ASN A 101 -4.64 5.70 -1.05
N GLU A 102 -5.92 5.29 -0.99
CA GLU A 102 -7.03 6.24 -0.81
C GLU A 102 -7.06 6.79 0.62
N ILE A 103 -6.88 5.90 1.59
CA ILE A 103 -6.80 6.26 3.01
C ILE A 103 -5.57 7.13 3.24
N SER A 104 -4.40 6.73 2.75
CA SER A 104 -3.15 7.49 2.88
C SER A 104 -3.26 8.88 2.25
N ASN A 105 -3.88 8.99 1.07
CA ASN A 105 -4.10 10.28 0.41
C ASN A 105 -5.09 11.18 1.17
N ALA A 106 -6.14 10.60 1.78
CA ALA A 106 -7.06 11.35 2.61
C ALA A 106 -6.37 11.89 3.88
N VAL A 107 -5.57 11.06 4.54
CA VAL A 107 -4.77 11.45 5.71
C VAL A 107 -3.77 12.54 5.33
N THR A 108 -3.01 12.36 4.24
CA THR A 108 -2.00 13.32 3.79
C THR A 108 -2.61 14.69 3.51
N ARG A 109 -3.73 14.73 2.80
CA ARG A 109 -4.45 16.00 2.53
C ARG A 109 -4.93 16.66 3.81
N ARG A 110 -5.48 15.88 4.75
CA ARG A 110 -5.98 16.42 6.01
C ARG A 110 -4.84 16.87 6.93
N GLN A 111 -3.73 16.15 6.92
CA GLN A 111 -2.52 16.50 7.65
C GLN A 111 -1.95 17.83 7.16
N ALA A 112 -1.91 18.10 5.87
CA ALA A 112 -1.42 19.37 5.34
C ALA A 112 -2.22 20.57 5.89
N VAL A 113 -3.56 20.46 5.91
CA VAL A 113 -4.42 21.50 6.50
C VAL A 113 -4.10 21.70 7.98
N HIS A 114 -3.96 20.62 8.74
CA HIS A 114 -3.64 20.71 10.17
C HIS A 114 -2.22 21.22 10.42
N GLU A 115 -1.25 20.94 9.54
CA GLU A 115 0.09 21.51 9.62
C GLU A 115 0.03 23.03 9.46
N ASP A 116 -0.73 23.54 8.49
CA ASP A 116 -0.90 24.98 8.29
C ASP A 116 -1.60 25.65 9.47
N GLU A 117 -2.63 25.01 10.04
CA GLU A 117 -3.30 25.47 11.28
C GLU A 117 -2.31 25.55 12.45
N LEU A 118 -1.51 24.50 12.67
CA LEU A 118 -0.52 24.44 13.76
C LEU A 118 0.62 25.45 13.58
N LEU A 119 1.02 25.71 12.33
CA LEU A 119 2.00 26.76 12.03
C LEU A 119 1.43 28.14 12.37
N ALA A 120 0.15 28.39 12.11
CA ALA A 120 -0.48 29.67 12.40
C ALA A 120 -0.58 29.99 13.91
N GLU A 121 -0.50 28.99 14.79
CA GLU A 121 -0.64 29.15 16.25
C GLU A 121 0.58 29.78 16.93
N ASN A 122 1.75 29.84 16.29
CA ASN A 122 2.96 30.39 16.90
C ASN A 122 3.73 31.32 15.95
N GLU A 123 4.47 32.27 16.52
CA GLU A 123 5.14 33.35 15.77
C GLU A 123 6.10 32.81 14.69
N ARG A 124 6.85 31.74 14.99
CA ARG A 124 7.78 31.12 14.03
C ARG A 124 7.05 30.42 12.89
N GLY A 125 5.93 29.76 13.18
CA GLY A 125 5.11 29.12 12.17
C GLY A 125 4.40 30.13 11.27
N GLN A 126 3.95 31.26 11.82
CA GLN A 126 3.42 32.38 11.03
C GLN A 126 4.48 32.96 10.08
N GLU A 127 5.73 33.07 10.53
CA GLU A 127 6.85 33.46 9.67
C GLU A 127 7.06 32.45 8.53
N ILE A 128 7.01 31.14 8.82
CA ILE A 128 7.10 30.08 7.81
C ILE A 128 5.97 30.18 6.79
N VAL A 129 4.72 30.37 7.24
CA VAL A 129 3.55 30.52 6.35
C VAL A 129 3.72 31.74 5.45
N ARG A 130 4.15 32.88 5.99
CA ARG A 130 4.43 34.09 5.20
C ARG A 130 5.51 33.83 4.14
N LEU A 131 6.61 33.17 4.50
CA LEU A 131 7.68 32.84 3.56
C LEU A 131 7.24 31.84 2.48
N ARG A 132 6.35 30.89 2.81
CA ARG A 132 5.75 29.98 1.82
C ARG A 132 4.93 30.76 0.79
N GLN A 133 4.11 31.72 1.23
CA GLN A 133 3.34 32.57 0.33
C GLN A 133 4.25 33.41 -0.58
N GLU A 134 5.27 34.08 -0.01
CA GLU A 134 6.25 34.85 -0.81
C GLU A 134 6.97 33.98 -1.85
N LYS A 135 7.21 32.70 -1.55
CA LYS A 135 7.82 31.75 -2.49
C LYS A 135 6.87 31.37 -3.63
N GLU A 136 5.58 31.18 -3.36
CA GLU A 136 4.58 30.87 -4.39
C GLU A 136 4.39 32.06 -5.36
N GLU A 137 4.39 33.27 -4.82
CA GLU A 137 4.24 34.52 -5.58
C GLU A 137 5.56 35.03 -6.18
N LEU A 138 6.65 34.27 -6.03
CA LEU A 138 7.99 34.70 -6.43
C LEU A 138 8.09 34.92 -7.95
N LEU A 139 7.45 34.07 -8.76
CA LEU A 139 7.48 34.20 -10.21
C LEU A 139 6.79 35.51 -10.66
N ASP A 140 5.60 35.78 -10.12
CA ASP A 140 4.87 37.00 -10.40
C ASP A 140 5.63 38.23 -9.92
N THR A 141 6.30 38.12 -8.77
CA THR A 141 7.18 39.16 -8.24
C THR A 141 8.35 39.47 -9.16
N VAL A 142 9.03 38.44 -9.69
CA VAL A 142 10.15 38.61 -10.65
C VAL A 142 9.64 39.21 -11.96
N TRP A 143 8.47 38.80 -12.43
CA TRP A 143 7.84 39.34 -13.62
C TRP A 143 7.46 40.82 -13.42
N LEU A 144 6.86 41.17 -12.28
CA LEU A 144 6.57 42.56 -11.92
C LEU A 144 7.85 43.40 -11.85
N ALA A 145 8.91 42.91 -11.20
CA ALA A 145 10.16 43.63 -11.07
C ALA A 145 10.76 44.04 -12.43
N THR A 146 10.62 43.16 -13.42
CA THR A 146 11.15 43.32 -14.79
C THR A 146 10.15 43.91 -15.78
N SER A 147 8.90 44.16 -15.36
CA SER A 147 7.85 44.72 -16.21
C SER A 147 7.96 46.23 -16.39
N GLY A 148 7.50 46.72 -17.56
CA GLY A 148 7.41 48.15 -17.84
C GLY A 148 6.35 48.88 -17.00
N ALA A 149 6.44 50.20 -16.91
CA ALA A 149 5.59 51.04 -16.05
C ALA A 149 4.08 50.83 -16.25
N GLN A 150 3.64 50.65 -17.50
CA GLN A 150 2.23 50.47 -17.86
C GLN A 150 1.63 49.18 -17.25
N ILE A 151 2.43 48.11 -17.21
CA ILE A 151 2.02 46.82 -16.63
C ILE A 151 1.97 46.90 -15.11
N LYS A 152 2.94 47.58 -14.48
CA LYS A 152 2.95 47.82 -13.02
C LYS A 152 1.72 48.64 -12.57
N GLU A 153 1.36 49.66 -13.36
CA GLU A 153 0.18 50.49 -13.09
C GLU A 153 -1.12 49.70 -13.24
N LEU A 154 -1.23 48.90 -14.29
CA LEU A 154 -2.39 48.02 -14.50
C LEU A 154 -2.54 47.01 -13.37
N TRP A 155 -1.44 46.37 -12.97
CA TRP A 155 -1.42 45.41 -11.86
C TRP A 155 -1.88 46.04 -10.55
N SER A 156 -1.41 47.26 -10.25
CA SER A 156 -1.83 48.00 -9.05
C SER A 156 -3.33 48.30 -9.05
N LYS A 157 -3.89 48.72 -10.19
CA LYS A 157 -5.33 48.98 -10.35
C LYS A 157 -6.17 47.72 -10.22
N VAL A 158 -5.69 46.58 -10.73
CA VAL A 158 -6.37 45.29 -10.59
C VAL A 158 -6.35 44.83 -9.14
N ALA A 159 -5.20 44.93 -8.45
CA ALA A 159 -5.10 44.58 -7.03
C ALA A 159 -6.04 45.44 -6.16
N GLU A 160 -6.14 46.75 -6.44
CA GLU A 160 -7.09 47.64 -5.76
C GLU A 160 -8.55 47.25 -6.03
N LEU A 161 -8.89 46.92 -7.28
CA LEU A 161 -10.23 46.47 -7.67
C LEU A 161 -10.64 45.18 -6.95
N LEU A 162 -9.69 44.25 -6.78
CA LEU A 162 -9.92 42.96 -6.13
C LEU A 162 -9.78 43.00 -4.60
N SER A 163 -9.31 44.13 -4.04
CA SER A 163 -8.94 44.26 -2.62
C SER A 163 -7.86 43.24 -2.19
N ASP A 164 -7.00 42.85 -3.12
CA ASP A 164 -5.91 41.90 -2.87
C ASP A 164 -4.77 42.59 -2.10
N GLN A 165 -4.31 41.94 -1.02
CA GLN A 165 -3.14 42.40 -0.29
C GLN A 165 -1.87 41.92 -0.98
N GLN A 166 -1.14 42.87 -1.58
CA GLN A 166 0.16 42.60 -2.19
C GLN A 166 1.18 42.16 -1.13
N THR A 167 1.97 41.14 -1.46
CA THR A 167 3.05 40.68 -0.57
C THR A 167 4.13 41.74 -0.39
N GLN A 168 5.06 41.51 0.53
CA GLN A 168 6.15 42.46 0.74
C GLN A 168 7.04 42.55 -0.50
N LEU A 169 7.39 41.41 -1.11
CA LEU A 169 8.27 41.41 -2.28
C LEU A 169 7.59 42.01 -3.52
N GLN A 170 6.28 41.83 -3.71
CA GLN A 170 5.54 42.48 -4.79
C GLN A 170 5.51 44.00 -4.65
N ARG A 171 5.28 44.50 -3.44
CA ARG A 171 5.34 45.95 -3.15
C ARG A 171 6.71 46.52 -3.47
N ASP A 172 7.77 45.80 -3.08
CA ASP A 172 9.15 46.19 -3.38
C ASP A 172 9.42 46.15 -4.90
N ALA A 173 8.91 45.14 -5.62
CA ALA A 173 9.06 44.99 -7.08
C ALA A 173 8.34 46.10 -7.88
N LEU A 174 7.14 46.51 -7.44
CA LEU A 174 6.41 47.63 -8.03
C LEU A 174 7.13 48.96 -7.83
N ALA A 175 7.90 49.11 -6.75
CA ALA A 175 8.69 50.30 -6.46
C ALA A 175 10.00 50.40 -7.27
N ILE A 176 10.45 49.30 -7.89
CA ILE A 176 11.63 49.31 -8.77
C ILE A 176 11.35 50.18 -9.99
N LYS A 177 12.18 51.20 -10.22
CA LYS A 177 12.08 52.04 -11.41
C LYS A 177 12.43 51.19 -12.65
N PRO A 178 11.63 51.23 -13.73
CA PRO A 178 11.99 50.57 -14.96
C PRO A 178 13.30 51.19 -15.49
N GLU A 179 14.22 50.35 -15.96
CA GLU A 179 15.39 50.85 -16.68
C GLU A 179 14.92 51.62 -17.93
N PRO A 180 15.55 52.77 -18.26
CA PRO A 180 15.25 53.46 -19.50
C PRO A 180 15.58 52.52 -20.66
N ASP A 181 14.63 52.34 -21.58
CA ASP A 181 14.83 51.56 -22.81
C ASP A 181 16.12 52.04 -23.50
N ALA A 182 17.07 51.12 -23.70
CA ALA A 182 18.26 51.33 -24.52
C ALA A 182 17.95 51.13 -26.01
#